data_AF-A0A7K0P3P1-F1
#
_entry.id   AF-A0A7K0P3P1-F1
#
_cell.length_a   1.000
_cell.length_b   1.000
_cell.length_c   1.000
_cell.angle_alpha   90.00
_cell.angle_beta   90.00
_cell.angle_gamma   90.00
#
_symmetry.space_group_name_H-M   'P 1'
#
loop_
_entity.id
_entity.type
_entity.pdbx_description
1 polymer ?
#
loop_
_entity_poly.entity_id
_entity_poly.type
_entity_poly.pdbx_seq_one_letter_code
_entity_poly.pdbx_strand_id
1 'polypeptide(L)'
;MPTQMQILQLVQLMRPMAPQRDSVRVGGSGDGGYVVPDYLDGLDGVVSIGVGGDVSFDLWFAERGVPVFQYDHTVAESPVAHDRFTFRPLAWAPGDGEGTRSLEGMLRENGLAESRNLLLQFDVEGAEWACLDALGEGFLDRFRVIVGEFHGLDRLGDEKYFEAVSRALGLIDATHACTHVHANNCCGIHLVAGVPVPAVIELTFLRRSESTFTPSDAPIPGPLDRPNVARDDIVLNAWSSQGKDDLVALAIEVATSATLSRAEAEAARDAAEQALDEVLT
;
A
#
# COMPACT_ATOMS: atom_id res chain seq x y z
N MET A 1 -9.48 -21.05 -7.00
CA MET A 1 -8.21 -20.56 -6.44
C MET A 1 -7.40 -19.94 -7.57
N PRO A 2 -6.80 -18.75 -7.37
CA PRO A 2 -5.99 -18.09 -8.39
C PRO A 2 -4.76 -18.91 -8.77
N THR A 3 -4.34 -18.80 -10.04
CA THR A 3 -3.10 -19.42 -10.52
C THR A 3 -1.87 -18.61 -10.13
N GLN A 4 -0.70 -19.22 -10.19
CA GLN A 4 0.57 -18.53 -9.98
C GLN A 4 0.72 -17.30 -10.89
N MET A 5 0.36 -17.43 -12.18
CA MET A 5 0.41 -16.31 -13.13
C MET A 5 -0.53 -15.16 -12.72
N GLN A 6 -1.73 -15.46 -12.21
CA GLN A 6 -2.65 -14.43 -11.72
C GLN A 6 -2.08 -13.68 -10.50
N ILE A 7 -1.43 -14.38 -9.57
CA ILE A 7 -0.76 -13.73 -8.43
C ILE A 7 0.39 -12.85 -8.91
N LEU A 8 1.21 -13.33 -9.84
CA LEU A 8 2.33 -12.54 -10.39
C LEU A 8 1.86 -11.29 -11.12
N GLN A 9 0.80 -11.38 -11.91
CA GLN A 9 0.19 -10.22 -12.58
C GLN A 9 -0.31 -9.18 -11.57
N LEU A 10 -0.89 -9.61 -10.46
CA LEU A 10 -1.33 -8.73 -9.39
C LEU A 10 -0.15 -8.03 -8.70
N VAL A 11 0.92 -8.78 -8.39
CA VAL A 11 2.16 -8.23 -7.80
C VAL A 11 2.80 -7.17 -8.70
N GLN A 12 2.72 -7.33 -10.03
CA GLN A 12 3.24 -6.33 -10.96
C GLN A 12 2.53 -4.96 -10.87
N LEU A 13 1.28 -4.89 -10.37
CA LEU A 13 0.60 -3.60 -10.14
C LEU A 13 1.20 -2.82 -8.97
N MET A 14 1.87 -3.50 -8.04
CA MET A 14 2.54 -2.90 -6.88
C MET A 14 3.99 -2.57 -7.16
N ARG A 15 4.48 -2.84 -8.37
CA ARG A 15 5.88 -2.63 -8.72
C ARG A 15 6.28 -1.14 -8.62
N PRO A 16 7.41 -0.81 -7.96
CA PRO A 16 7.82 0.57 -7.81
C PRO A 16 8.29 1.20 -9.12
N MET A 17 7.81 2.41 -9.35
CA MET A 17 8.12 3.28 -10.47
C MET A 17 8.71 4.58 -9.92
N ALA A 18 9.86 5.01 -10.44
CA ALA A 18 10.51 6.25 -10.05
C ALA A 18 9.81 7.47 -10.71
N PRO A 19 9.27 8.42 -9.93
CA PRO A 19 8.86 9.72 -10.43
C PRO A 19 10.08 10.66 -10.63
N GLN A 20 9.85 11.88 -11.14
CA GLN A 20 10.92 12.84 -11.43
C GLN A 20 11.53 13.49 -10.18
N ARG A 21 10.80 13.54 -9.06
CA ARG A 21 11.28 14.08 -7.79
C ARG A 21 11.58 12.95 -6.80
N ASP A 22 12.45 13.26 -5.85
CA ASP A 22 12.81 12.36 -4.76
C ASP A 22 11.62 12.09 -3.82
N SER A 23 11.79 11.11 -2.95
CA SER A 23 10.87 10.82 -1.87
C SER A 23 11.37 11.36 -0.53
N VAL A 24 10.45 11.54 0.40
CA VAL A 24 10.70 11.93 1.78
C VAL A 24 9.98 10.97 2.71
N ARG A 25 10.57 10.71 3.87
CA ARG A 25 9.90 9.98 4.93
C ARG A 25 9.08 10.94 5.80
N VAL A 26 7.81 10.63 6.01
CA VAL A 26 6.87 11.42 6.82
C VAL A 26 6.36 10.55 7.97
N GLY A 27 6.25 11.10 9.18
CA GLY A 27 5.83 10.36 10.39
C GLY A 27 6.99 9.74 11.19
N GLY A 28 6.63 8.96 12.21
CA GLY A 28 7.51 8.41 13.24
C GLY A 28 8.46 7.34 12.71
N SER A 29 9.62 7.11 13.32
CA SER A 29 10.75 6.35 12.76
C SER A 29 10.59 4.81 12.67
N GLY A 30 9.37 4.30 12.83
CA GLY A 30 9.00 2.90 12.65
C GLY A 30 7.59 2.87 12.09
N ASP A 31 6.73 2.06 12.71
CA ASP A 31 5.30 2.00 12.42
C ASP A 31 4.62 3.39 12.45
N GLY A 32 3.68 3.62 11.54
CA GLY A 32 3.02 4.93 11.36
C GLY A 32 3.84 6.00 10.62
N GLY A 33 4.99 5.65 10.04
CA GLY A 33 5.77 6.54 9.20
C GLY A 33 6.07 5.97 7.81
N TYR A 34 5.75 6.72 6.76
CA TYR A 34 5.76 6.24 5.39
C TYR A 34 6.71 7.04 4.49
N VAL A 35 7.21 6.41 3.44
CA VAL A 35 7.98 7.08 2.38
C VAL A 35 7.03 7.54 1.29
N VAL A 36 7.00 8.85 1.04
CA VAL A 36 6.11 9.48 0.07
C VAL A 36 6.88 10.33 -0.94
N PRO A 37 6.43 10.43 -2.19
CA PRO A 37 7.09 11.25 -3.20
C PRO A 37 6.90 12.75 -2.87
N ASP A 38 7.90 13.59 -3.12
CA ASP A 38 7.91 15.02 -2.77
C ASP A 38 7.05 15.89 -3.73
N TYR A 39 5.76 15.59 -3.76
CA TYR A 39 4.70 16.26 -4.52
C TYR A 39 3.60 16.80 -3.58
N LEU A 40 4.01 17.19 -2.38
CA LEU A 40 3.12 17.46 -1.24
C LEU A 40 2.66 18.93 -1.15
N ASP A 41 3.20 19.83 -1.97
CA ASP A 41 2.83 21.24 -1.97
C ASP A 41 1.43 21.47 -2.55
N GLY A 42 0.65 22.36 -1.92
CA GLY A 42 -0.67 22.74 -2.43
C GLY A 42 -1.71 21.62 -2.35
N LEU A 43 -1.58 20.73 -1.36
CA LEU A 43 -2.66 19.81 -1.00
C LEU A 43 -3.81 20.58 -0.35
N ASP A 44 -5.03 20.25 -0.74
CA ASP A 44 -6.26 20.83 -0.17
C ASP A 44 -6.62 20.18 1.18
N GLY A 45 -6.14 18.95 1.41
CA GLY A 45 -6.33 18.23 2.67
C GLY A 45 -5.74 16.83 2.66
N VAL A 46 -5.56 16.27 3.85
CA VAL A 46 -5.20 14.87 4.09
C VAL A 46 -6.43 14.16 4.67
N VAL A 47 -6.82 13.05 4.07
CA VAL A 47 -7.77 12.10 4.66
C VAL A 47 -6.94 10.98 5.27
N SER A 48 -6.96 10.87 6.60
CA SER A 48 -6.14 9.94 7.38
C SER A 48 -7.06 8.98 8.14
N ILE A 49 -6.89 7.69 7.93
CA ILE A 49 -7.86 6.67 8.35
C ILE A 49 -7.14 5.59 9.15
N GLY A 50 -7.60 5.33 10.38
CA GLY A 50 -6.98 4.40 11.33
C GLY A 50 -5.74 5.00 12.01
N VAL A 51 -5.88 6.20 12.55
CA VAL A 51 -4.77 6.97 13.14
C VAL A 51 -4.17 6.34 14.39
N GLY A 52 -4.91 5.50 15.12
CA GLY A 52 -4.44 4.81 16.31
C GLY A 52 -3.84 5.76 17.35
N GLY A 53 -2.67 5.37 17.88
CA GLY A 53 -1.96 6.10 18.93
C GLY A 53 -0.87 7.06 18.45
N ASP A 54 -0.45 6.98 17.19
CA ASP A 54 0.60 7.83 16.61
C ASP A 54 0.06 8.63 15.43
N VAL A 55 0.03 9.96 15.58
CA VAL A 55 -0.42 10.92 14.57
C VAL A 55 0.72 11.78 14.03
N SER A 56 1.97 11.31 14.14
CA SER A 56 3.14 12.05 13.68
C SER A 56 3.14 12.29 12.16
N PHE A 57 2.57 11.37 11.37
CA PHE A 57 2.34 11.57 9.95
C PHE A 57 1.38 12.74 9.71
N ASP A 58 0.23 12.74 10.39
CA ASP A 58 -0.78 13.80 10.28
C ASP A 58 -0.25 15.15 10.75
N LEU A 59 0.51 15.16 11.85
CA LEU A 59 1.06 16.37 12.43
C LEU A 59 2.04 17.04 11.48
N TRP A 60 2.81 16.27 10.72
CA TRP A 60 3.72 16.79 9.70
C TRP A 60 2.99 17.68 8.68
N PHE A 61 1.80 17.28 8.23
CA PHE A 61 0.97 18.04 7.29
C PHE A 61 0.26 19.22 7.96
N ALA A 62 -0.28 19.00 9.15
CA ALA A 62 -0.93 20.04 9.95
C ALA A 62 0.01 21.22 10.26
N GLU A 63 1.25 20.95 10.66
CA GLU A 63 2.28 21.97 10.92
C GLU A 63 2.64 22.77 9.66
N ARG A 64 2.45 22.18 8.48
CA ARG A 64 2.67 22.81 7.17
C ARG A 64 1.42 23.52 6.63
N GLY A 65 0.37 23.60 7.43
CA GLY A 65 -0.82 24.37 7.10
C GLY A 65 -1.91 23.58 6.37
N VAL A 66 -1.71 22.28 6.13
CA VAL A 66 -2.67 21.44 5.43
C VAL A 66 -3.74 20.93 6.42
N PRO A 67 -5.05 21.05 6.13
CA PRO A 67 -6.10 20.43 6.94
C PRO A 67 -6.00 18.91 6.93
N VAL A 68 -6.18 18.26 8.09
CA VAL A 68 -6.16 16.79 8.22
C VAL A 68 -7.47 16.32 8.82
N PHE A 69 -8.11 15.37 8.11
CA PHE A 69 -9.39 14.78 8.47
C PHE A 69 -9.14 13.34 8.90
N GLN A 70 -9.22 13.10 10.21
CA GLN A 70 -8.86 11.85 10.86
C GLN A 70 -10.11 10.99 11.12
N TYR A 71 -10.03 9.69 10.83
CA TYR A 71 -11.12 8.73 11.04
C TYR A 71 -10.62 7.49 11.73
N ASP A 72 -11.09 7.20 12.94
CA ASP A 72 -10.75 5.95 13.61
C ASP A 72 -11.77 5.60 14.70
N HIS A 73 -12.49 4.49 14.51
CA HIS A 73 -13.47 3.99 15.48
C HIS A 73 -12.88 3.33 16.74
N THR A 74 -11.58 3.03 16.74
CA THR A 74 -10.91 2.31 17.84
C THR A 74 -10.47 3.24 18.97
N VAL A 75 -10.38 4.55 18.68
CA VAL A 75 -10.02 5.59 19.64
C VAL A 75 -11.13 6.62 19.78
N ALA A 76 -11.29 7.17 20.99
CA ALA A 76 -12.35 8.13 21.28
C ALA A 76 -12.06 9.54 20.73
N GLU A 77 -10.78 9.88 20.63
CA GLU A 77 -10.28 11.18 20.17
C GLU A 77 -8.88 11.03 19.56
N SER A 78 -8.44 12.04 18.81
CA SER A 78 -7.08 12.10 18.31
C SER A 78 -6.09 12.21 19.48
N PRO A 79 -4.98 11.44 19.50
CA PRO A 79 -4.01 11.46 20.59
C PRO A 79 -3.28 12.81 20.75
N VAL A 80 -3.29 13.66 19.70
CA VAL A 80 -2.74 15.01 19.73
C VAL A 80 -3.79 15.99 19.22
N ALA A 81 -4.00 17.08 19.97
CA ALA A 81 -4.85 18.17 19.51
C ALA A 81 -4.08 19.13 18.59
N HIS A 82 -4.70 19.51 17.47
CA HIS A 82 -4.18 20.53 16.57
C HIS A 82 -5.33 21.28 15.88
N ASP A 83 -5.21 22.60 15.67
CA ASP A 83 -6.28 23.43 15.08
C ASP A 83 -6.65 23.05 13.64
N ARG A 84 -5.80 22.25 12.99
CA ARG A 84 -6.03 21.73 11.63
C ARG A 84 -6.50 20.28 11.59
N PHE A 85 -6.68 19.65 12.75
CA PHE A 85 -7.23 18.31 12.83
C PHE A 85 -8.75 18.38 12.97
N THR A 86 -9.43 17.53 12.21
CA THR A 86 -10.84 17.22 12.39
C THR A 86 -10.97 15.71 12.56
N PHE A 87 -11.17 15.28 13.79
CA PHE A 87 -11.26 13.85 14.13
C PHE A 87 -12.71 13.38 14.19
N ARG A 88 -12.97 12.16 13.70
CA ARG A 88 -14.25 11.47 13.81
C ARG A 88 -14.04 10.01 14.21
N PRO A 89 -14.73 9.50 15.25
CA PRO A 89 -14.61 8.11 15.67
C PRO A 89 -15.47 7.17 14.80
N LEU A 90 -15.12 7.07 13.51
CA LEU A 90 -15.88 6.29 12.51
C LEU A 90 -14.95 5.31 11.80
N ALA A 91 -15.47 4.10 11.53
CA ALA A 91 -14.75 3.09 10.76
C ALA A 91 -14.88 3.36 9.25
N TRP A 92 -13.83 3.06 8.49
CA TRP A 92 -13.92 3.06 7.04
C TRP A 92 -14.72 1.85 6.56
N ALA A 93 -15.73 2.11 5.73
CA ALA A 93 -16.57 1.08 5.14
C ALA A 93 -16.91 1.41 3.68
N PRO A 94 -17.38 0.42 2.89
CA PRO A 94 -17.86 0.64 1.52
C PRO A 94 -19.00 1.66 1.39
N GLY A 95 -19.73 1.92 2.48
CA GLY A 95 -20.90 2.79 2.50
C GLY A 95 -21.05 3.54 3.83
N ASP A 96 -21.81 4.63 3.77
CA ASP A 96 -22.14 5.44 4.94
C ASP A 96 -23.15 4.71 5.84
N GLY A 97 -22.90 4.71 7.15
CA GLY A 97 -23.74 4.02 8.12
C GLY A 97 -23.62 4.59 9.54
N GLU A 98 -24.24 3.89 10.49
CA GLU A 98 -24.04 4.17 11.92
C GLU A 98 -22.65 3.67 12.33
N GLY A 99 -21.81 4.57 12.84
CA GLY A 99 -20.42 4.24 13.22
C GLY A 99 -19.47 4.02 12.05
N THR A 100 -19.92 4.14 10.80
CA THR A 100 -19.10 3.96 9.60
C THR A 100 -19.20 5.12 8.63
N ARG A 101 -18.18 5.27 7.78
CA ARG A 101 -18.14 6.29 6.72
C ARG A 101 -17.44 5.73 5.49
N SER A 102 -18.01 5.97 4.32
CA SER A 102 -17.33 5.72 3.04
C SER A 102 -16.36 6.84 2.72
N LEU A 103 -15.35 6.55 1.89
CA LEU A 103 -14.39 7.57 1.45
C LEU A 103 -15.10 8.73 0.73
N GLU A 104 -16.14 8.43 -0.06
CA GLU A 104 -17.01 9.45 -0.67
C GLU A 104 -17.72 10.32 0.38
N GLY A 105 -18.24 9.71 1.44
CA GLY A 105 -18.84 10.40 2.58
C GLY A 105 -17.84 11.31 3.27
N MET A 106 -16.62 10.82 3.53
CA MET A 106 -15.52 11.58 4.12
C MET A 106 -15.17 12.82 3.29
N LEU A 107 -15.12 12.70 1.96
CA LEU A 107 -14.86 13.87 1.11
C LEU A 107 -16.01 14.87 1.14
N ARG A 108 -17.26 14.39 1.07
CA ARG A 108 -18.46 15.24 1.05
C ARG A 108 -18.61 16.07 2.32
N GLU A 109 -18.44 15.45 3.47
CA GLU A 109 -18.66 16.12 4.77
C GLU A 109 -17.59 17.15 5.12
N ASN A 110 -16.42 17.07 4.49
CA ASN A 110 -15.33 18.04 4.66
C ASN A 110 -15.24 19.05 3.50
N GLY A 111 -16.22 19.07 2.59
CA GLY A 111 -16.24 20.01 1.47
C GLY A 111 -15.15 19.74 0.42
N LEU A 112 -14.61 18.51 0.37
CA LEU A 112 -13.54 18.08 -0.53
C LEU A 112 -14.06 17.33 -1.76
N ALA A 113 -15.38 17.22 -1.94
CA ALA A 113 -15.99 16.44 -3.01
C ALA A 113 -15.53 16.85 -4.42
N GLU A 114 -15.07 18.08 -4.63
CA GLU A 114 -14.56 18.59 -5.91
C GLU A 114 -13.03 18.75 -5.93
N SER A 115 -12.33 18.47 -4.82
CA SER A 115 -10.88 18.56 -4.77
C SER A 115 -10.22 17.46 -5.61
N ARG A 116 -9.04 17.80 -6.12
CA ARG A 116 -8.16 16.92 -6.88
C ARG A 116 -6.72 16.94 -6.38
N ASN A 117 -6.47 17.56 -5.22
CA ASN A 117 -5.14 17.66 -4.63
C ASN A 117 -5.19 17.16 -3.19
N LEU A 118 -5.70 15.95 -3.02
CA LEU A 118 -5.80 15.30 -1.72
C LEU A 118 -4.67 14.32 -1.49
N LEU A 119 -4.36 14.05 -0.23
CA LEU A 119 -3.60 12.87 0.15
C LEU A 119 -4.52 11.93 0.93
N LEU A 120 -4.48 10.65 0.57
CA LEU A 120 -5.13 9.59 1.32
C LEU A 120 -4.05 8.80 2.06
N GLN A 121 -4.15 8.75 3.39
CA GLN A 121 -3.41 7.81 4.23
C GLN A 121 -4.40 6.85 4.89
N PHE A 122 -4.07 5.56 4.93
CA PHE A 122 -4.84 4.60 5.73
C PHE A 122 -4.01 3.45 6.29
N ASP A 123 -4.46 2.98 7.45
CA ASP A 123 -4.04 1.75 8.11
C ASP A 123 -5.25 1.21 8.89
N VAL A 124 -5.98 0.23 8.35
CA VAL A 124 -7.34 -0.12 8.83
C VAL A 124 -7.58 -1.60 9.06
N GLU A 125 -6.50 -2.37 9.25
CA GLU A 125 -6.55 -3.75 9.76
C GLU A 125 -7.49 -4.66 8.94
N GLY A 126 -7.48 -4.56 7.61
CA GLY A 126 -8.20 -5.46 6.70
C GLY A 126 -9.46 -4.90 6.04
N ALA A 127 -9.84 -3.65 6.31
CA ALA A 127 -10.97 -2.99 5.64
C ALA A 127 -10.63 -2.39 4.27
N GLU A 128 -9.34 -2.32 3.90
CA GLU A 128 -8.81 -1.59 2.75
C GLU A 128 -9.47 -2.04 1.45
N TRP A 129 -9.42 -3.35 1.18
CA TRP A 129 -9.79 -3.90 -0.12
C TRP A 129 -11.27 -3.76 -0.44
N ALA A 130 -12.14 -4.06 0.52
CA ALA A 130 -13.58 -3.92 0.33
C ALA A 130 -13.99 -2.46 0.13
N CYS A 131 -13.32 -1.53 0.83
CA CYS A 131 -13.60 -0.11 0.69
C CYS A 131 -13.09 0.47 -0.62
N LEU A 132 -11.90 0.06 -1.08
CA LEU A 132 -11.34 0.45 -2.37
C LEU A 132 -12.12 -0.14 -3.55
N ASP A 133 -12.52 -1.41 -3.48
CA ASP A 133 -13.31 -2.11 -4.49
C ASP A 133 -14.71 -1.47 -4.69
N ALA A 134 -15.24 -0.81 -3.66
CA ALA A 134 -16.53 -0.14 -3.73
C ALA A 134 -16.50 1.21 -4.49
N LEU A 135 -15.32 1.72 -4.84
CA LEU A 135 -15.16 3.03 -5.47
C LEU A 135 -15.48 2.97 -6.97
N GLY A 136 -16.08 4.05 -7.48
CA GLY A 136 -16.29 4.21 -8.91
C GLY A 136 -14.99 4.43 -9.69
N GLU A 137 -14.99 4.07 -10.97
CA GLU A 137 -13.88 4.36 -11.89
C GLU A 137 -13.49 5.84 -11.85
N GLY A 138 -12.18 6.12 -11.78
CA GLY A 138 -11.65 7.48 -11.73
C GLY A 138 -11.87 8.22 -10.41
N PHE A 139 -12.56 7.64 -9.41
CA PHE A 139 -12.76 8.30 -8.12
C PHE A 139 -11.42 8.65 -7.43
N LEU A 140 -10.46 7.72 -7.50
CA LEU A 140 -9.15 7.88 -6.87
C LEU A 140 -8.31 9.03 -7.47
N ASP A 141 -8.61 9.48 -8.69
CA ASP A 141 -7.93 10.60 -9.37
C ASP A 141 -8.02 11.94 -8.60
N ARG A 142 -8.85 12.00 -7.56
CA ARG A 142 -8.95 13.10 -6.59
C ARG A 142 -7.74 13.18 -5.66
N PHE A 143 -7.11 12.05 -5.40
CA PHE A 143 -5.92 11.96 -4.57
C PHE A 143 -4.71 12.16 -5.47
N ARG A 144 -3.81 13.05 -5.06
CA ARG A 144 -2.50 13.19 -5.68
C ARG A 144 -1.59 12.06 -5.22
N VAL A 145 -1.66 11.74 -3.93
CA VAL A 145 -0.88 10.70 -3.28
C VAL A 145 -1.83 9.80 -2.51
N ILE A 146 -1.67 8.49 -2.66
CA ILE A 146 -2.30 7.47 -1.82
C ILE A 146 -1.16 6.74 -1.14
N VAL A 147 -1.20 6.62 0.18
CA VAL A 147 -0.23 5.89 0.97
C VAL A 147 -0.98 5.06 2.00
N GLY A 148 -0.50 3.86 2.31
CA GLY A 148 -1.13 3.09 3.36
C GLY A 148 -0.51 1.74 3.59
N GLU A 149 -0.94 1.13 4.68
CA GLU A 149 -0.67 -0.25 5.00
C GLU A 149 -1.78 -1.15 4.46
N PHE A 150 -1.40 -2.19 3.73
CA PHE A 150 -2.29 -3.12 3.06
C PHE A 150 -2.16 -4.50 3.67
N HIS A 151 -3.24 -4.95 4.31
CA HIS A 151 -3.29 -6.20 5.06
C HIS A 151 -3.75 -7.39 4.24
N GLY A 152 -3.31 -8.59 4.64
CA GLY A 152 -3.92 -9.85 4.24
C GLY A 152 -3.51 -10.40 2.87
N LEU A 153 -2.36 -9.98 2.34
CA LEU A 153 -1.83 -10.49 1.06
C LEU A 153 -1.56 -12.01 1.09
N ASP A 154 -1.31 -12.59 2.27
CA ASP A 154 -1.21 -14.04 2.49
C ASP A 154 -2.52 -14.80 2.18
N ARG A 155 -3.65 -14.09 2.13
CA ARG A 155 -4.97 -14.65 1.81
C ARG A 155 -5.31 -14.66 0.33
N LEU A 156 -4.39 -14.21 -0.54
CA LEU A 156 -4.61 -14.16 -1.99
C LEU A 156 -4.90 -15.54 -2.64
N GLY A 157 -4.73 -16.65 -1.92
CA GLY A 157 -5.17 -17.97 -2.39
C GLY A 157 -6.70 -18.16 -2.42
N ASP A 158 -7.44 -17.35 -1.65
CA ASP A 158 -8.90 -17.31 -1.69
C ASP A 158 -9.39 -16.53 -2.91
N GLU A 159 -10.27 -17.14 -3.70
CA GLU A 159 -10.70 -16.60 -4.99
C GLU A 159 -11.49 -15.30 -4.87
N LYS A 160 -12.40 -15.20 -3.89
CA LYS A 160 -13.20 -13.99 -3.70
C LYS A 160 -12.34 -12.84 -3.16
N TYR A 161 -11.41 -13.16 -2.27
CA TYR A 161 -10.47 -12.19 -1.75
C TYR A 161 -9.53 -11.67 -2.85
N PHE A 162 -8.95 -12.57 -3.66
CA PHE A 162 -8.14 -12.20 -4.82
C PHE A 162 -8.88 -11.29 -5.79
N GLU A 163 -10.15 -11.59 -6.10
CA GLU A 163 -10.96 -10.74 -6.98
C GLU A 163 -11.14 -9.32 -6.41
N ALA A 164 -11.42 -9.19 -5.11
CA ALA A 164 -11.57 -7.89 -4.44
C ALA A 164 -10.26 -7.09 -4.46
N VAL A 165 -9.14 -7.74 -4.13
CA VAL A 165 -7.80 -7.11 -4.18
C VAL A 165 -7.45 -6.70 -5.61
N SER A 166 -7.73 -7.56 -6.59
CA SER A 166 -7.46 -7.28 -8.02
C SER A 166 -8.24 -6.08 -8.54
N ARG A 167 -9.52 -5.95 -8.18
CA ARG A 167 -10.34 -4.79 -8.56
C ARG A 167 -9.85 -3.52 -7.87
N ALA A 168 -9.56 -3.57 -6.57
CA ALA A 168 -9.02 -2.43 -5.83
C ALA A 168 -7.69 -1.93 -6.40
N LEU A 169 -6.71 -2.82 -6.62
CA LEU A 169 -5.44 -2.45 -7.23
C LEU A 169 -5.60 -1.98 -8.68
N GLY A 170 -6.54 -2.57 -9.44
CA GLY A 170 -6.87 -2.10 -10.79
C GLY A 170 -7.40 -0.65 -10.82
N LEU A 171 -8.24 -0.27 -9.85
CA LEU A 171 -8.73 1.11 -9.69
C LEU A 171 -7.60 2.09 -9.35
N ILE A 172 -6.67 1.68 -8.47
CA ILE A 172 -5.48 2.48 -8.15
C ILE A 172 -4.60 2.62 -9.40
N ASP A 173 -4.22 1.51 -10.04
CA ASP A 173 -3.33 1.47 -11.19
C ASP A 173 -3.86 2.26 -12.40
N ALA A 174 -5.18 2.32 -12.58
CA ALA A 174 -5.81 3.12 -13.63
C ALA A 174 -5.48 4.63 -13.51
N THR A 175 -5.16 5.12 -12.31
CA THR A 175 -4.98 6.55 -12.03
C THR A 175 -3.62 6.89 -11.43
N HIS A 176 -2.94 5.93 -10.80
CA HIS A 176 -1.68 6.11 -10.09
C HIS A 176 -0.61 5.11 -10.53
N ALA A 177 0.65 5.45 -10.30
CA ALA A 177 1.76 4.52 -10.34
C ALA A 177 2.25 4.26 -8.90
N CYS A 178 2.55 3.02 -8.56
CA CYS A 178 3.22 2.70 -7.30
C CYS A 178 4.63 3.30 -7.33
N THR A 179 4.97 4.15 -6.37
CA THR A 179 6.28 4.81 -6.29
C THR A 179 7.15 4.25 -5.17
N HIS A 180 6.55 3.55 -4.21
CA HIS A 180 7.26 3.01 -3.07
C HIS A 180 6.58 1.74 -2.56
N VAL A 181 7.42 0.79 -2.15
CA VAL A 181 7.02 -0.51 -1.61
C VAL A 181 7.93 -0.81 -0.43
N HIS A 182 7.36 -1.20 0.69
CA HIS A 182 8.09 -1.67 1.86
C HIS A 182 7.29 -2.79 2.53
N ALA A 183 7.92 -3.90 2.88
CA ALA A 183 7.24 -4.99 3.57
C ALA A 183 7.19 -4.70 5.07
N ASN A 184 6.00 -4.77 5.67
CA ASN A 184 5.89 -4.70 7.11
C ASN A 184 6.47 -5.99 7.72
N ASN A 185 7.54 -5.83 8.51
CA ASN A 185 8.31 -6.93 9.06
C ASN A 185 7.66 -7.62 10.29
N CYS A 186 6.41 -7.28 10.64
CA CYS A 186 5.65 -7.94 11.71
C CYS A 186 5.34 -9.40 11.42
N CYS A 187 5.06 -9.71 10.15
CA CYS A 187 4.15 -10.79 9.80
C CYS A 187 4.73 -11.78 8.76
N GLY A 188 5.96 -11.50 8.27
CA GLY A 188 6.74 -12.41 7.45
C GLY A 188 6.23 -12.59 6.02
N ILE A 189 6.88 -13.52 5.31
CA ILE A 189 6.54 -13.93 3.94
C ILE A 189 5.73 -15.22 3.95
N HIS A 190 4.74 -15.30 3.05
CA HIS A 190 3.90 -16.47 2.80
C HIS A 190 3.99 -16.88 1.33
N LEU A 191 3.86 -18.18 1.06
CA LEU A 191 3.78 -18.69 -0.31
C LEU A 191 2.32 -18.82 -0.74
N VAL A 192 1.89 -17.99 -1.70
CA VAL A 192 0.56 -18.05 -2.31
C VAL A 192 0.69 -18.48 -3.76
N ALA A 193 0.15 -19.66 -4.09
CA ALA A 193 0.29 -20.27 -5.42
C ALA A 193 1.76 -20.27 -5.93
N GLY A 194 2.71 -20.55 -5.04
CA GLY A 194 4.15 -20.56 -5.35
C GLY A 194 4.82 -19.19 -5.39
N VAL A 195 4.07 -18.10 -5.21
CA VAL A 195 4.62 -16.74 -5.17
C VAL A 195 4.84 -16.30 -3.72
N PRO A 196 6.06 -15.85 -3.37
CA PRO A 196 6.31 -15.26 -2.06
C PRO A 196 5.69 -13.86 -1.95
N VAL A 197 4.83 -13.66 -0.96
CA VAL A 197 4.19 -12.37 -0.64
C VAL A 197 4.33 -12.04 0.83
N PRO A 198 4.63 -10.80 1.23
CA PRO A 198 4.50 -10.40 2.63
C PRO A 198 3.03 -10.47 3.03
N ALA A 199 2.71 -10.75 4.30
CA ALA A 199 1.32 -10.69 4.77
C ALA A 199 0.76 -9.25 4.77
N VAL A 200 1.64 -8.29 5.07
CA VAL A 200 1.32 -6.87 5.22
C VAL A 200 2.38 -6.05 4.47
N ILE A 201 1.95 -5.05 3.71
CA ILE A 201 2.82 -4.23 2.88
C ILE A 201 2.44 -2.75 2.97
N GLU A 202 3.44 -1.88 3.04
CA GLU A 202 3.28 -0.43 2.92
C GLU A 202 3.48 -0.06 1.45
N LEU A 203 2.52 0.65 0.87
CA LEU A 203 2.59 1.10 -0.52
C LEU A 203 2.30 2.59 -0.61
N THR A 204 3.06 3.28 -1.46
CA THR A 204 2.75 4.65 -1.85
C THR A 204 2.55 4.73 -3.35
N PHE A 205 1.51 5.43 -3.75
CA PHE A 205 1.12 5.67 -5.13
C PHE A 205 1.08 7.17 -5.43
N LEU A 206 1.61 7.57 -6.57
CA LEU A 206 1.52 8.92 -7.11
C LEU A 206 0.61 8.95 -8.32
N ARG A 207 -0.29 9.93 -8.38
CA ARG A 207 -1.18 10.13 -9.53
C ARG A 207 -0.37 10.28 -10.82
N ARG A 208 -0.77 9.54 -11.85
CA ARG A 208 -0.02 9.44 -13.12
C ARG A 208 0.16 10.79 -13.83
N SER A 209 -0.73 11.75 -13.61
CA SER A 209 -0.65 13.08 -14.23
C SER A 209 0.39 14.01 -13.58
N GLU A 210 0.98 13.65 -12.44
CA GLU A 210 1.95 14.48 -11.71
C GLU A 210 3.39 14.32 -12.22
N SER A 211 3.70 13.21 -12.90
CA SER A 211 5.06 12.90 -13.30
C SER A 211 5.13 12.03 -14.54
N THR A 212 6.30 11.99 -15.17
CA THR A 212 6.71 10.83 -15.97
C THR A 212 7.30 9.78 -15.04
N PHE A 213 7.10 8.50 -15.38
CA PHE A 213 7.56 7.39 -14.55
C PHE A 213 8.51 6.49 -15.32
N THR A 214 9.58 6.06 -14.68
CA THR A 214 10.44 4.99 -15.16
C THR A 214 10.43 3.84 -14.15
N PRO A 215 10.72 2.59 -14.57
CA PRO A 215 10.96 1.52 -13.61
C PRO A 215 11.99 1.92 -12.55
N SER A 216 11.75 1.53 -11.30
CA SER A 216 12.72 1.70 -10.22
C SER A 216 13.45 0.39 -9.94
N ASP A 217 14.77 0.43 -9.87
CA ASP A 217 15.63 -0.66 -9.39
C ASP A 217 16.22 -0.34 -8.01
N ALA A 218 15.60 0.61 -7.28
CA ALA A 218 15.99 0.93 -5.91
C ALA A 218 15.80 -0.31 -5.01
N PRO A 219 16.69 -0.53 -4.03
CA PRO A 219 16.55 -1.64 -3.11
C PRO A 219 15.27 -1.49 -2.28
N ILE A 220 14.70 -2.63 -1.88
CA ILE A 220 13.55 -2.74 -0.99
C ILE A 220 13.98 -3.66 0.16
N PRO A 221 14.29 -3.15 1.37
CA PRO A 221 14.13 -1.75 1.80
C PRO A 221 15.15 -0.78 1.19
N GLY A 222 14.69 0.45 0.94
CA GLY A 222 15.49 1.59 0.52
C GLY A 222 16.07 2.41 1.68
N PRO A 223 16.88 3.44 1.39
CA PRO A 223 17.55 4.26 2.42
C PRO A 223 16.61 5.05 3.35
N LEU A 224 15.35 5.23 2.94
CA LEU A 224 14.32 5.93 3.71
C LEU A 224 13.48 4.96 4.56
N ASP A 225 13.63 3.66 4.37
CA ASP A 225 12.79 2.67 5.02
C ASP A 225 13.24 2.42 6.45
N ARG A 226 12.27 2.02 7.27
CA ARG A 226 12.47 1.70 8.68
C ARG A 226 11.61 0.49 9.02
N PRO A 227 12.13 -0.47 9.79
CA PRO A 227 11.35 -1.61 10.21
C PRO A 227 10.18 -1.18 11.11
N ASN A 228 9.00 -1.75 10.90
CA ASN A 228 7.80 -1.50 11.70
C ASN A 228 7.96 -2.03 13.13
N VAL A 229 8.57 -3.22 13.29
CA VAL A 229 8.89 -3.82 14.58
C VAL A 229 10.39 -3.99 14.79
N ALA A 230 10.83 -4.19 16.04
CA ALA A 230 12.25 -4.37 16.40
C ALA A 230 12.83 -5.72 15.95
N ARG A 231 12.91 -5.92 14.63
CA ARG A 231 13.46 -7.06 13.88
C ARG A 231 14.10 -6.54 12.59
N ASP A 232 14.83 -7.41 11.90
CA ASP A 232 15.38 -7.08 10.58
C ASP A 232 14.25 -6.88 9.56
N ASP A 233 14.51 -6.05 8.54
CA ASP A 233 13.59 -5.81 7.43
C ASP A 233 13.49 -7.00 6.49
N ILE A 234 12.36 -7.07 5.78
CA ILE A 234 12.11 -8.07 4.74
C ILE A 234 12.58 -7.50 3.39
N VAL A 235 13.51 -8.19 2.75
CA VAL A 235 14.04 -7.80 1.44
C VAL A 235 13.10 -8.25 0.32
N LEU A 236 12.68 -7.31 -0.53
CA LEU A 236 11.79 -7.52 -1.67
C LEU A 236 12.39 -7.05 -3.02
N ASN A 237 13.71 -7.00 -3.18
CA ASN A 237 14.35 -6.46 -4.41
C ASN A 237 13.78 -7.06 -5.70
N ALA A 238 13.49 -8.35 -5.73
CA ALA A 238 12.90 -8.99 -6.91
C ALA A 238 11.47 -8.53 -7.25
N TRP A 239 10.79 -7.76 -6.39
CA TRP A 239 9.54 -7.06 -6.75
C TRP A 239 9.78 -5.87 -7.70
N SER A 240 11.03 -5.41 -7.81
CA SER A 240 11.42 -4.30 -8.67
C SER A 240 11.84 -4.72 -10.09
N SER A 241 11.97 -6.03 -10.37
CA SER A 241 12.65 -6.56 -11.57
C SER A 241 11.82 -6.54 -12.87
N GLN A 242 12.46 -6.25 -14.02
CA GLN A 242 11.82 -6.01 -15.34
C GLN A 242 11.61 -7.27 -16.21
N GLY A 243 12.27 -8.40 -15.94
CA GLY A 243 12.38 -9.52 -16.87
C GLY A 243 11.55 -10.76 -16.56
N LYS A 244 11.19 -11.52 -17.60
CA LYS A 244 10.64 -12.89 -17.48
C LYS A 244 11.59 -13.86 -16.76
N ASP A 245 12.90 -13.62 -16.86
CA ASP A 245 13.94 -14.39 -16.17
C ASP A 245 13.96 -14.15 -14.64
N ASP A 246 13.25 -13.12 -14.16
CA ASP A 246 13.36 -12.63 -12.78
C ASP A 246 12.26 -13.14 -11.83
N LEU A 247 11.22 -13.81 -12.34
CA LEU A 247 10.25 -14.53 -11.51
C LEU A 247 10.90 -15.71 -10.78
N VAL A 248 11.92 -16.30 -11.40
CA VAL A 248 12.79 -17.33 -10.82
C VAL A 248 13.74 -16.69 -9.79
N ALA A 249 14.25 -15.49 -10.06
CA ALA A 249 15.06 -14.74 -9.10
C ALA A 249 14.25 -14.32 -7.85
N LEU A 250 12.99 -13.92 -8.02
CA LEU A 250 12.02 -13.66 -6.93
C LEU A 250 11.81 -14.89 -6.04
N ALA A 251 11.61 -16.05 -6.65
CA ALA A 251 11.46 -17.31 -5.91
C ALA A 251 12.76 -17.71 -5.17
N ILE A 252 13.94 -17.48 -5.76
CA ILE A 252 15.25 -17.84 -5.18
C ILE A 252 15.71 -16.86 -4.09
N GLU A 253 15.54 -15.55 -4.29
CA GLU A 253 15.97 -14.51 -3.34
C GLU A 253 15.10 -14.54 -2.07
N VAL A 254 13.79 -14.77 -2.22
CA VAL A 254 12.92 -14.90 -1.03
C VAL A 254 13.12 -16.23 -0.31
N ALA A 255 13.41 -17.31 -1.03
CA ALA A 255 13.83 -18.58 -0.44
C ALA A 255 15.14 -18.49 0.38
N THR A 256 15.96 -17.47 0.10
CA THR A 256 17.23 -17.24 0.80
C THR A 256 17.17 -16.14 1.86
N SER A 257 16.20 -15.20 1.79
CA SER A 257 16.01 -14.12 2.77
C SER A 257 14.99 -14.45 3.87
N ALA A 258 13.97 -15.26 3.57
CA ALA A 258 13.04 -15.74 4.57
C ALA A 258 13.65 -16.95 5.30
N THR A 259 13.37 -17.06 6.59
CA THR A 259 13.65 -18.23 7.44
C THR A 259 12.86 -19.48 7.02
N LEU A 260 12.80 -19.77 5.72
CA LEU A 260 12.18 -20.95 5.13
C LEU A 260 13.10 -22.15 5.31
N SER A 261 12.51 -23.31 5.56
CA SER A 261 13.25 -24.56 5.52
C SER A 261 13.73 -24.83 4.10
N ARG A 262 14.83 -25.59 3.97
CA ARG A 262 15.38 -25.97 2.66
C ARG A 262 14.34 -26.62 1.73
N ALA A 263 13.38 -27.36 2.29
CA ALA A 263 12.32 -28.01 1.54
C ALA A 263 11.30 -27.00 0.98
N GLU A 264 10.98 -25.94 1.72
CA GLU A 264 10.08 -24.87 1.26
C GLU A 264 10.75 -24.01 0.17
N ALA A 265 12.05 -23.76 0.32
CA ALA A 265 12.88 -23.11 -0.70
C ALA A 265 12.93 -23.91 -2.01
N GLU A 266 13.19 -25.23 -1.93
CA GLU A 266 13.20 -26.12 -3.09
C GLU A 266 11.80 -26.20 -3.76
N ALA A 267 10.73 -26.29 -2.97
CA ALA A 267 9.36 -26.30 -3.51
C ALA A 267 8.96 -24.98 -4.19
N ALA A 268 9.35 -23.83 -3.63
CA ALA A 268 9.07 -22.52 -4.23
C ALA A 268 9.80 -22.34 -5.57
N ARG A 269 11.07 -22.78 -5.64
CA ARG A 269 11.84 -22.77 -6.89
C ARG A 269 11.21 -23.67 -7.95
N ASP A 270 10.92 -24.92 -7.61
CA ASP A 270 10.39 -25.89 -8.57
C ASP A 270 9.00 -25.47 -9.09
N ALA A 271 8.16 -24.87 -8.24
CA ALA A 271 6.88 -24.27 -8.66
C ALA A 271 7.08 -23.07 -9.61
N ALA A 272 8.07 -22.20 -9.34
CA ALA A 272 8.42 -21.08 -10.21
C ALA A 272 8.95 -21.52 -11.58
N GLU A 273 9.78 -22.56 -11.63
CA GLU A 273 10.25 -23.16 -12.89
C GLU A 273 9.08 -23.78 -13.69
N GLN A 274 8.16 -24.46 -13.02
CA GLN A 274 7.01 -25.11 -13.68
C GLN A 274 6.01 -24.09 -14.25
N ALA A 275 5.74 -23.00 -13.54
CA ALA A 275 4.89 -21.93 -14.06
C ALA A 275 5.54 -21.12 -15.20
N LEU A 276 6.87 -21.10 -15.28
CA LEU A 276 7.59 -20.48 -16.40
C LEU A 276 7.40 -21.29 -17.70
N ASP A 277 7.45 -22.62 -17.62
CA ASP A 277 7.26 -23.51 -18.77
C ASP A 277 5.85 -23.40 -19.37
N GLU A 278 4.80 -23.25 -18.55
CA GLU A 278 3.41 -23.10 -19.02
C GLU A 278 3.14 -21.75 -19.73
N VAL A 279 4.02 -20.76 -19.54
CA VAL A 279 3.89 -19.40 -20.09
C VAL A 279 4.66 -19.25 -21.41
N LEU A 280 5.55 -20.20 -21.70
CA LEU A 280 6.38 -20.25 -22.91
C LEU A 280 5.83 -21.21 -23.99
N THR A 281 4.72 -21.90 -23.72
CA THR A 281 3.92 -22.67 -24.70
C THR A 281 2.60 -21.98 -25.01
#